data_AF-A0A929V0M2-F1
#
_entry.id   AF-A0A929V0M2-F1
#
_cell.length_a   1.000
_cell.length_b   1.000
_cell.length_c   1.000
_cell.angle_alpha   90.00
_cell.angle_beta   90.00
_cell.angle_gamma   90.00
#
_symmetry.space_group_name_H-M   'P 1'
#
loop_
_entity.id
_entity.type
_entity.pdbx_description
1 polymer ?
#
loop_
_entity_poly.entity_id
_entity_poly.type
_entity_poly.pdbx_seq_one_letter_code
_entity_poly.pdbx_strand_id
1 'polypeptide(L)'
;IKANNQKERDRILDKAGVSYLNRQDAKIVKKADGTTQVYHGGLGSGDGFGHGHVALDQSGNKTYSRDAFEKHGSQNYVDQKESKWTKKEWGIIGDDHEVTFAIGINEREGQTVIADGFLSKREFHSHHNHYGKNDKTRFPNEPDWIEDSEKHKNDHYYTGPGH
;
A
#
# COMPACT_ATOMS: atom_id res chain seq x y z
N ILE A 1 -36.72 -11.87 -11.89
CA ILE A 1 -35.60 -10.89 -11.99
C ILE A 1 -35.45 -10.56 -13.48
N LYS A 2 -35.53 -9.28 -13.89
CA LYS A 2 -35.54 -8.88 -15.31
C LYS A 2 -34.22 -9.28 -16.00
N ALA A 3 -34.28 -9.83 -17.21
CA ALA A 3 -33.12 -10.38 -17.95
C ALA A 3 -31.92 -9.40 -18.09
N ASN A 4 -32.16 -8.09 -18.10
CA ASN A 4 -31.09 -7.08 -18.13
C ASN A 4 -30.23 -7.08 -16.85
N ASN A 5 -30.83 -7.34 -15.68
CA ASN A 5 -30.09 -7.42 -14.42
C ASN A 5 -29.21 -8.68 -14.38
N GLN A 6 -29.62 -9.75 -15.07
CA GLN A 6 -28.82 -10.99 -15.15
C GLN A 6 -27.60 -10.78 -16.05
N LYS A 7 -27.77 -10.19 -17.25
CA LYS A 7 -26.64 -9.87 -18.14
C LYS A 7 -25.61 -8.94 -17.48
N GLU A 8 -26.08 -7.94 -16.75
CA GLU A 8 -25.20 -7.02 -16.03
C GLU A 8 -24.46 -7.74 -14.89
N ARG A 9 -25.17 -8.57 -14.11
CA ARG A 9 -24.56 -9.41 -13.08
C ARG A 9 -23.47 -10.31 -13.66
N ASP A 10 -23.77 -11.03 -14.74
CA ASP A 10 -22.82 -11.97 -15.35
C ASP A 10 -21.58 -11.22 -15.86
N ARG A 11 -21.75 -10.04 -16.48
CA ARG A 11 -20.64 -9.18 -16.91
C ARG A 11 -19.75 -8.74 -15.75
N ILE A 12 -20.33 -8.39 -14.60
CA ILE A 12 -19.57 -8.01 -13.40
C ILE A 12 -18.79 -9.22 -12.87
N LEU A 13 -19.42 -10.39 -12.81
CA LEU A 13 -18.78 -11.62 -12.33
C LEU A 13 -17.66 -12.09 -13.28
N ASP A 14 -17.83 -11.92 -14.59
CA ASP A 14 -16.78 -12.15 -15.59
C ASP A 14 -15.59 -11.21 -15.36
N LYS A 15 -15.84 -9.90 -15.21
CA LYS A 15 -14.78 -8.92 -14.90
C LYS A 15 -14.07 -9.22 -13.60
N ALA A 16 -14.81 -9.67 -12.57
CA ALA A 16 -14.23 -10.09 -11.31
C ALA A 16 -13.45 -11.41 -11.40
N GLY A 17 -13.68 -12.22 -12.43
CA GLY A 17 -13.06 -13.53 -12.59
C GLY A 17 -13.65 -14.61 -11.67
N VAL A 18 -14.91 -14.46 -11.26
CA VAL A 18 -15.58 -15.45 -10.40
C VAL A 18 -15.90 -16.70 -11.21
N SER A 19 -15.40 -17.85 -10.72
CA SER A 19 -15.66 -19.16 -11.31
C SER A 19 -17.15 -19.49 -11.32
N TYR A 20 -17.62 -20.23 -12.33
CA TYR A 20 -19.04 -20.52 -12.54
C TYR A 20 -19.74 -21.08 -11.28
N LEU A 21 -19.07 -21.98 -10.56
CA LEU A 21 -19.58 -22.60 -9.33
C LEU A 21 -19.87 -21.60 -8.22
N ASN A 22 -19.08 -20.52 -8.13
CA ASN A 22 -19.21 -19.49 -7.11
C ASN A 22 -20.07 -18.30 -7.57
N ARG A 23 -20.67 -18.34 -8.77
CA ARG A 23 -21.49 -17.24 -9.29
C ARG A 23 -22.88 -17.19 -8.68
N GLN A 24 -23.41 -18.32 -8.24
CA GLN A 24 -24.79 -18.42 -7.81
C GLN A 24 -25.00 -17.73 -6.45
N ASP A 25 -24.04 -17.87 -5.54
CA ASP A 25 -24.02 -17.28 -4.21
C ASP A 25 -23.24 -15.95 -4.14
N ALA A 26 -22.54 -15.56 -5.21
CA ALA A 26 -21.76 -14.32 -5.23
C ALA A 26 -22.59 -13.07 -4.90
N LYS A 27 -22.06 -12.25 -4.01
CA LYS A 27 -22.66 -10.96 -3.62
C LYS A 27 -21.96 -9.82 -4.33
N ILE A 28 -22.74 -8.97 -4.99
CA ILE A 28 -22.25 -7.78 -5.69
C ILE A 28 -22.75 -6.54 -4.94
N VAL A 29 -21.85 -5.65 -4.57
CA VAL A 29 -22.16 -4.40 -3.87
C VAL A 29 -21.56 -3.23 -4.65
N LYS A 30 -22.41 -2.39 -5.22
CA LYS A 30 -22.00 -1.12 -5.83
C LYS A 30 -21.91 -0.04 -4.75
N LYS A 31 -20.81 0.71 -4.73
CA LYS A 31 -20.54 1.77 -3.75
C LYS A 31 -20.79 3.15 -4.38
N ALA A 32 -21.01 4.16 -3.53
CA ALA A 32 -21.26 5.53 -3.97
C ALA A 32 -20.04 6.18 -4.66
N ASP A 33 -18.83 5.73 -4.33
CA ASP A 33 -17.59 6.11 -5.03
C ASP A 33 -17.45 5.48 -6.43
N GLY A 34 -18.45 4.70 -6.86
CA GLY A 34 -18.50 4.03 -8.15
C GLY A 34 -17.70 2.73 -8.23
N THR A 35 -17.09 2.28 -7.12
CA THR A 35 -16.46 0.95 -7.06
C THR A 35 -17.51 -0.15 -6.94
N THR A 36 -17.17 -1.34 -7.44
CA THR A 36 -18.00 -2.54 -7.30
C THR A 36 -17.24 -3.62 -6.53
N GLN A 37 -17.82 -4.08 -5.43
CA GLN A 37 -17.27 -5.13 -4.57
C GLN A 37 -17.97 -6.45 -4.90
N VAL A 38 -17.20 -7.50 -5.11
CA VAL A 38 -17.69 -8.85 -5.42
C VAL A 38 -17.15 -9.83 -4.38
N TYR A 39 -18.04 -10.50 -3.67
CA TYR A 39 -17.71 -11.51 -2.66
C TYR A 39 -18.14 -12.89 -3.17
N HIS A 40 -17.29 -13.91 -3.03
CA HIS A 40 -17.55 -15.25 -3.57
C HIS A 40 -16.94 -16.38 -2.73
N GLY A 41 -17.48 -17.59 -2.84
CA GLY A 41 -16.86 -18.82 -2.33
C GLY A 41 -16.76 -18.93 -0.80
N GLY A 42 -17.50 -18.08 -0.06
CA GLY A 42 -17.61 -18.20 1.39
C GLY A 42 -18.48 -19.38 1.80
N LEU A 43 -18.28 -19.88 3.02
CA LEU A 43 -19.15 -20.94 3.56
C LEU A 43 -20.58 -20.41 3.76
N GLY A 44 -21.54 -21.06 3.10
CA GLY A 44 -22.98 -20.77 3.20
C GLY A 44 -23.47 -19.61 2.34
N SER A 45 -22.61 -18.65 1.96
CA SER A 45 -22.96 -17.51 1.11
C SER A 45 -21.69 -16.91 0.49
N GLY A 46 -21.83 -16.15 -0.60
CA GLY A 46 -20.70 -15.51 -1.26
C GLY A 46 -19.92 -14.55 -0.36
N ASP A 47 -20.55 -13.96 0.67
CA ASP A 47 -19.91 -13.14 1.70
C ASP A 47 -19.76 -13.84 3.06
N GLY A 48 -19.91 -15.16 3.08
CA GLY A 48 -19.76 -15.99 4.28
C GLY A 48 -18.32 -16.12 4.79
N PHE A 49 -18.12 -17.00 5.76
CA PHE A 49 -16.79 -17.23 6.34
C PHE A 49 -15.80 -17.70 5.28
N GLY A 50 -14.63 -17.07 5.25
CA GLY A 50 -13.57 -17.40 4.30
C GLY A 50 -13.83 -16.91 2.87
N HIS A 51 -14.79 -16.01 2.62
CA HIS A 51 -15.05 -15.54 1.26
C HIS A 51 -13.82 -14.91 0.58
N GLY A 52 -13.74 -15.10 -0.73
CA GLY A 52 -12.91 -14.32 -1.63
C GLY A 52 -13.53 -12.95 -1.89
N HIS A 53 -12.71 -12.00 -2.29
CA HIS A 53 -13.13 -10.62 -2.49
C HIS A 53 -12.38 -10.01 -3.68
N VAL A 54 -13.15 -9.43 -4.59
CA VAL A 54 -12.64 -8.67 -5.74
C VAL A 54 -13.25 -7.28 -5.70
N ALA A 55 -12.43 -6.25 -5.85
CA ALA A 55 -12.88 -4.89 -6.04
C ALA A 55 -12.61 -4.45 -7.49
N LEU A 56 -13.62 -3.86 -8.11
CA LEU A 56 -13.54 -3.26 -9.43
C LEU A 56 -13.67 -1.74 -9.34
N ASP A 57 -12.87 -1.01 -10.12
CA ASP A 57 -13.03 0.43 -10.30
C ASP A 57 -14.27 0.78 -11.15
N GLN A 58 -14.50 2.08 -11.38
CA GLN A 58 -15.62 2.59 -12.18
C GLN A 58 -15.61 2.12 -13.63
N SER A 59 -14.43 1.81 -14.18
CA SER A 59 -14.23 1.26 -15.53
C SER A 59 -14.41 -0.27 -15.54
N GLY A 60 -14.49 -0.89 -14.36
CA GLY A 60 -14.58 -2.32 -14.14
C GLY A 60 -13.23 -3.04 -14.23
N ASN A 61 -12.11 -2.33 -14.05
CA ASN A 61 -10.79 -2.95 -13.88
C ASN A 61 -10.64 -3.43 -12.44
N LYS A 62 -9.94 -4.56 -12.24
CA LYS A 62 -9.64 -5.06 -10.90
C LYS A 62 -8.64 -4.15 -10.21
N THR A 63 -8.95 -3.73 -8.99
CA THR A 63 -8.04 -2.99 -8.10
C THR A 63 -7.62 -3.82 -6.89
N TYR A 64 -8.42 -4.82 -6.55
CA TYR A 64 -8.13 -5.79 -5.50
C TYR A 64 -8.67 -7.16 -5.91
N SER A 65 -7.93 -8.23 -5.61
CA SER A 65 -8.36 -9.61 -5.83
C SER A 65 -7.74 -10.52 -4.79
N ARG A 66 -8.59 -11.26 -4.07
CA ARG A 66 -8.19 -12.26 -3.08
C ARG A 66 -9.13 -13.46 -3.19
N ASP A 67 -8.56 -14.66 -3.29
CA ASP A 67 -9.36 -15.87 -3.35
C ASP A 67 -9.98 -16.22 -1.99
N ALA A 68 -10.96 -17.15 -2.03
CA ALA A 68 -11.56 -17.68 -0.81
C ALA A 68 -10.49 -18.39 0.03
N PHE A 69 -10.56 -18.21 1.35
CA PHE A 69 -9.63 -18.73 2.36
C PHE A 69 -8.18 -18.22 2.28
N GLU A 70 -7.85 -17.39 1.28
CA GLU A 70 -6.55 -16.74 1.19
C GLU A 70 -6.38 -15.61 2.20
N LYS A 71 -5.12 -15.38 2.59
CA LYS A 71 -4.77 -14.41 3.61
C LYS A 71 -5.04 -12.98 3.13
N HIS A 72 -5.72 -12.21 3.98
CA HIS A 72 -5.88 -10.78 3.76
C HIS A 72 -4.53 -10.05 3.87
N GLY A 73 -4.26 -9.14 2.93
CA GLY A 73 -3.03 -8.37 2.89
C GLY A 73 -2.91 -7.48 1.66
N SER A 74 -1.85 -6.67 1.65
CA SER A 74 -1.62 -5.66 0.61
C SER A 74 -1.20 -6.26 -0.73
N GLN A 75 -0.71 -7.50 -0.75
CA GLN A 75 -0.38 -8.26 -1.96
C GLN A 75 -1.58 -8.51 -2.89
N ASN A 76 -2.79 -8.35 -2.36
CA ASN A 76 -4.03 -8.56 -3.10
C ASN A 76 -4.45 -7.32 -3.92
N TYR A 77 -3.77 -6.18 -3.76
CA TYR A 77 -4.01 -4.99 -4.58
C TYR A 77 -3.26 -5.10 -5.91
N VAL A 78 -3.96 -4.86 -7.02
CA VAL A 78 -3.41 -5.02 -8.38
C VAL A 78 -2.38 -3.92 -8.69
N ASP A 79 -2.53 -2.76 -8.07
CA ASP A 79 -1.67 -1.59 -8.20
C ASP A 79 -0.67 -1.47 -7.05
N GLN A 80 -0.41 -2.56 -6.32
CA GLN A 80 0.55 -2.52 -5.23
C GLN A 80 1.93 -2.16 -5.80
N LYS A 81 2.31 -0.88 -5.67
CA LYS A 81 3.63 -0.40 -6.05
C LYS A 81 4.66 -1.20 -5.25
N GLU A 82 5.63 -1.76 -5.95
CA GLU A 82 6.79 -2.34 -5.29
C GLU A 82 7.37 -1.34 -4.30
N SER A 83 7.70 -1.81 -3.10
CA SER A 83 8.33 -0.96 -2.10
C SER A 83 9.62 -0.42 -2.70
N LYS A 84 9.78 0.91 -2.67
CA LYS A 84 11.05 1.55 -3.04
C LYS A 84 12.03 1.62 -1.87
N TRP A 85 11.72 0.90 -0.80
CA TRP A 85 12.50 0.83 0.43
C TRP A 85 12.63 -0.62 0.87
N THR A 86 13.75 -0.97 1.49
CA THR A 86 13.91 -2.24 2.21
C THR A 86 12.87 -2.38 3.32
N LYS A 87 12.86 -3.55 3.97
CA LYS A 87 12.20 -3.66 5.26
C LYS A 87 12.84 -2.69 6.25
N LYS A 88 12.06 -2.31 7.25
CA LYS A 88 12.52 -1.49 8.37
C LYS A 88 13.36 -2.38 9.25
N GLU A 89 14.57 -1.94 9.54
CA GLU A 89 15.51 -2.63 10.40
C GLU A 89 15.81 -1.75 11.61
N TRP A 90 16.24 -2.39 12.69
CA TRP A 90 16.73 -1.72 13.88
C TRP A 90 18.24 -1.80 13.93
N GLY A 91 18.88 -0.75 14.46
CA GLY A 91 20.33 -0.69 14.57
C GLY A 91 20.80 0.30 15.61
N ILE A 92 22.11 0.31 15.83
CA ILE A 92 22.81 1.27 16.68
C ILE A 92 23.75 2.07 15.79
N ILE A 93 23.75 3.40 15.92
CA ILE A 93 24.69 4.30 15.25
C ILE A 93 25.49 5.09 16.30
N GLY A 94 26.77 5.35 16.00
CA GLY A 94 27.64 6.12 16.90
C GLY A 94 27.79 5.47 18.29
N ASP A 95 27.78 6.32 19.33
CA ASP A 95 27.94 5.95 20.74
C ASP A 95 26.60 5.46 21.34
N ASP A 96 26.12 4.30 20.89
CA ASP A 96 24.91 3.62 21.41
C ASP A 96 23.56 4.27 21.07
N HIS A 97 23.48 5.03 19.97
CA HIS A 97 22.23 5.65 19.57
C HIS A 97 21.33 4.67 18.80
N GLU A 98 20.24 4.25 19.42
CA GLU A 98 19.25 3.35 18.81
C GLU A 98 18.51 4.03 17.67
N VAL A 99 18.34 3.31 16.57
CA VAL A 99 17.64 3.81 15.39
C VAL A 99 16.81 2.74 14.72
N THR A 100 15.75 3.19 14.05
CA THR A 100 15.05 2.43 13.02
C THR A 100 15.42 3.02 11.67
N PHE A 101 15.71 2.19 10.67
CA PHE A 101 16.06 2.68 9.34
C PHE A 101 15.52 1.79 8.21
N ALA A 102 15.46 2.33 6.99
CA ALA A 102 15.27 1.56 5.77
C ALA A 102 16.10 2.19 4.64
N ILE A 103 16.59 1.34 3.74
CA ILE A 103 17.45 1.74 2.63
C ILE A 103 16.59 1.79 1.36
N GLY A 104 16.79 2.83 0.55
CA GLY A 104 16.11 2.99 -0.71
C GLY A 104 16.62 1.94 -1.72
N ILE A 105 15.68 1.34 -2.44
CA ILE A 105 15.93 0.36 -3.50
C ILE A 105 15.29 0.84 -4.81
N ASN A 106 15.73 0.29 -5.94
CA ASN A 106 15.30 0.69 -7.28
C ASN A 106 15.51 2.21 -7.49
N GLU A 107 14.45 2.96 -7.81
CA GLU A 107 14.50 4.41 -8.04
C GLU A 107 14.97 5.24 -6.83
N ARG A 108 15.08 4.63 -5.63
CA ARG A 108 15.56 5.30 -4.41
C ARG A 108 16.95 4.82 -3.96
N GLU A 109 17.68 4.08 -4.80
CA GLU A 109 19.05 3.68 -4.48
C GLU A 109 19.94 4.88 -4.10
N GLY A 110 20.69 4.70 -3.01
CA GLY A 110 21.50 5.75 -2.40
C GLY A 110 20.73 6.70 -1.47
N GLN A 111 19.45 6.42 -1.20
CA GLN A 111 18.68 7.09 -0.15
C GLN A 111 18.57 6.19 1.10
N THR A 112 18.46 6.81 2.27
CA THR A 112 18.21 6.15 3.56
C THR A 112 17.13 6.92 4.29
N VAL A 113 16.18 6.22 4.90
CA VAL A 113 15.31 6.79 5.93
C VAL A 113 15.71 6.28 7.28
N ILE A 114 15.77 7.15 8.28
CA ILE A 114 16.22 6.80 9.64
C ILE A 114 15.54 7.68 10.68
N ALA A 115 15.28 7.11 11.85
CA ALA A 115 14.63 7.76 12.98
C ALA A 115 15.17 7.21 14.28
N ASP A 116 15.04 7.98 15.35
CA ASP A 116 15.46 7.57 16.69
C ASP A 116 14.62 6.48 17.30
N GLY A 117 15.30 5.59 18.00
CA GLY A 117 14.75 4.48 18.76
C GLY A 117 14.29 3.31 17.90
N PHE A 118 13.93 2.24 18.60
CA PHE A 118 13.29 1.06 17.99
C PHE A 118 11.79 1.30 17.84
N LEU A 119 11.44 1.95 16.73
CA LEU A 119 10.09 2.37 16.43
C LEU A 119 9.28 1.25 15.78
N SER A 120 7.97 1.26 16.05
CA SER A 120 7.02 0.47 15.28
C SER A 120 6.92 0.98 13.84
N LYS A 121 6.35 0.16 12.95
CA LYS A 121 6.08 0.57 11.55
C LYS A 121 5.29 1.89 11.46
N ARG A 122 4.34 2.12 12.36
CA ARG A 122 3.48 3.31 12.35
C ARG A 122 4.28 4.54 12.78
N GLU A 123 5.01 4.42 13.88
CA GLU A 123 5.85 5.51 14.41
C GLU A 123 6.94 5.88 13.41
N PHE A 124 7.65 4.90 12.86
CA PHE A 124 8.67 5.15 11.85
C PHE A 124 8.08 5.80 10.60
N HIS A 125 6.86 5.44 10.17
CA HIS A 125 6.24 6.08 9.00
C HIS A 125 5.93 7.56 9.24
N SER A 126 5.55 7.92 10.47
CA SER A 126 5.23 9.29 10.86
C SER A 126 6.46 10.12 11.24
N HIS A 127 7.51 9.47 11.73
CA HIS A 127 8.69 10.11 12.27
C HIS A 127 9.92 9.40 11.70
N HIS A 128 10.39 9.87 10.55
CA HIS A 128 11.69 9.50 9.98
C HIS A 128 12.23 10.66 9.15
N ASN A 129 13.54 10.71 9.06
CA ASN A 129 14.24 11.66 8.23
C ASN A 129 14.70 10.96 6.95
N HIS A 130 14.78 11.71 5.86
CA HIS A 130 15.30 11.25 4.57
C HIS A 130 16.74 11.73 4.38
N TYR A 131 17.62 10.82 3.96
CA TYR A 131 19.00 11.07 3.59
C TYR A 131 19.22 10.59 2.17
N GLY A 132 20.03 11.30 1.39
CA GLY A 132 20.45 10.85 0.06
C GLY A 132 20.50 11.96 -0.98
N LYS A 133 20.38 11.59 -2.25
CA LYS A 133 20.46 12.53 -3.37
C LYS A 133 19.38 13.60 -3.28
N ASN A 134 19.80 14.85 -3.49
CA ASN A 134 18.92 15.98 -3.62
C ASN A 134 18.02 15.85 -4.86
N ASP A 135 16.72 16.07 -4.65
CA ASP A 135 15.81 16.37 -5.76
C ASP A 135 16.00 17.82 -6.23
N LYS A 136 16.92 18.00 -7.18
CA LYS A 136 17.23 19.31 -7.78
C LYS A 136 16.05 19.99 -8.48
N THR A 137 14.97 19.26 -8.77
CA THR A 137 13.75 19.90 -9.30
C THR A 137 13.01 20.68 -8.22
N ARG A 138 13.17 20.27 -6.97
CA ARG A 138 12.55 20.89 -5.79
C ARG A 138 13.51 21.81 -5.06
N PHE A 139 14.78 21.43 -4.95
CA PHE A 139 15.83 22.18 -4.26
C PHE A 139 17.05 22.43 -5.17
N PRO A 140 16.89 23.20 -6.26
CA PRO A 140 17.94 23.40 -7.27
C PRO A 140 19.22 24.04 -6.72
N ASN A 141 19.10 24.82 -5.64
CA ASN A 141 20.19 25.61 -5.06
C ASN A 141 20.88 24.93 -3.86
N GLU A 142 20.52 23.69 -3.55
CA GLU A 142 21.09 22.94 -2.42
C GLU A 142 22.15 21.94 -2.89
N PRO A 143 23.02 21.43 -2.00
CA PRO A 143 24.03 20.43 -2.37
C PRO A 143 23.44 19.20 -3.07
N ASP A 144 24.24 18.45 -3.83
CA ASP A 144 23.78 17.24 -4.55
C ASP A 144 23.37 16.09 -3.62
N TRP A 145 23.86 16.13 -2.40
CA TRP A 145 23.48 15.24 -1.31
C TRP A 145 22.80 16.07 -0.23
N ILE A 146 21.54 15.75 0.06
CA ILE A 146 20.86 16.29 1.23
C ILE A 146 21.23 15.38 2.39
N GLU A 147 22.24 15.81 3.12
CA GLU A 147 22.21 15.78 4.57
C GLU A 147 21.56 17.11 4.99
N ASP A 148 20.68 17.10 5.99
CA ASP A 148 19.97 18.30 6.46
C ASP A 148 20.94 19.48 6.61
N SER A 149 20.87 20.42 5.68
CA SER A 149 21.57 21.68 5.83
C SER A 149 20.76 22.52 6.80
N GLU A 150 21.42 23.25 7.72
CA GLU A 150 20.80 24.03 8.80
C GLU A 150 19.64 24.97 8.40
N LYS A 151 19.43 25.19 7.11
CA LYS A 151 18.35 26.00 6.53
C LYS A 151 16.96 25.39 6.65
N HIS A 152 16.82 24.08 6.92
CA HIS A 152 15.51 23.39 6.91
C HIS A 152 14.99 22.92 8.27
N LYS A 153 15.68 23.26 9.38
CA LYS A 153 15.34 22.84 10.76
C LYS A 153 13.90 23.14 11.25
N ASN A 154 13.11 23.96 10.54
CA ASN A 154 11.78 24.43 10.98
C ASN A 154 10.65 24.18 9.97
N ASP A 155 10.85 23.36 8.95
CA ASP A 155 9.82 23.13 7.92
C ASP A 155 8.78 22.05 8.31
N HIS A 156 8.82 21.53 9.55
CA HIS A 156 8.03 20.40 10.05
C HIS A 156 8.33 19.05 9.38
N TYR A 157 9.42 18.95 8.61
CA TYR A 157 9.84 17.71 7.94
C TYR A 157 11.14 17.10 8.52
N TYR A 158 11.69 17.69 9.60
CA TYR A 158 12.99 17.29 10.17
C TYR A 158 13.06 17.33 11.71
N THR A 159 14.09 16.72 12.30
CA THR A 159 13.96 15.69 13.34
C THR A 159 15.13 14.73 13.39
N GLY A 160 16.35 15.12 12.95
CA GLY A 160 17.50 14.21 12.81
C GLY A 160 17.70 13.30 14.04
N PRO A 161 18.28 12.11 13.88
CA PRO A 161 18.48 11.23 15.02
C PRO A 161 19.46 11.86 16.03
N GLY A 162 19.02 12.01 17.28
CA GLY A 162 19.76 12.60 18.40
C GLY A 162 19.35 14.02 18.83
N HIS A 163 18.19 14.52 18.40
CA HIS A 163 17.69 15.86 18.75
C HIS A 163 16.30 15.87 19.40
#